data_AF-A0A661CFD5-F1
#
_entry.id   AF-A0A661CFD5-F1
#
_cell.length_a   1.000
_cell.length_b   1.000
_cell.length_c   1.000
_cell.angle_alpha   90.00
_cell.angle_beta   90.00
_cell.angle_gamma   90.00
#
_symmetry.space_group_name_H-M   'P 1'
#
loop_
_entity.id
_entity.type
_entity.pdbx_description
1 polymer ?
#
loop_
_entity_poly.entity_id
_entity_poly.type
_entity_poly.pdbx_seq_one_letter_code
_entity_poly.pdbx_strand_id
1 'polypeptide(L)'
;MTELLVVEEDDQHEDIEVGSLNHSIVQTQIAGLLLNDDRFKPIVELSLDASQKDLSQFGLKAKDELKPDICVYPNTVKRKRRDILRMSEMPLLAIEIISPSQSIDSLLAKFDAYFELGIKSCWLVMPSVDIVDIYSQPDRHKTFDMNDTEIIDEVMDIRLPIQKIFEW
;
A
#
# COMPACT_ATOMS: atom_id res chain seq x y z
N MET A 1 -30.51 -42.08 5.72
CA MET A 1 -29.35 -41.79 4.86
C MET A 1 -29.72 -40.56 4.07
N THR A 2 -29.34 -39.40 4.58
CA THR A 2 -29.52 -38.12 3.90
C THR A 2 -28.11 -37.63 3.69
N GLU A 3 -27.58 -37.82 2.49
CA GLU A 3 -26.31 -37.22 2.11
C GLU A 3 -26.50 -35.70 2.15
N LEU A 4 -25.90 -35.06 3.16
CA LEU A 4 -25.62 -33.63 3.07
C LEU A 4 -24.58 -33.48 1.96
N LEU A 5 -25.00 -32.88 0.86
CA LEU A 5 -24.09 -32.25 -0.09
C LEU A 5 -23.30 -31.19 0.67
N VAL A 6 -22.04 -31.47 0.95
CA VAL A 6 -21.05 -30.46 1.31
C VAL A 6 -20.87 -29.63 0.04
N VAL A 7 -21.44 -28.42 0.03
CA VAL A 7 -21.08 -27.44 -0.97
C VAL A 7 -19.69 -26.94 -0.56
N GLU A 8 -18.66 -27.46 -1.21
CA GLU A 8 -17.34 -26.83 -1.19
C GLU A 8 -17.46 -25.54 -2.00
N GLU A 9 -17.88 -24.46 -1.37
CA GLU A 9 -17.67 -23.10 -1.90
C GLU A 9 -16.20 -22.75 -1.66
N ASP A 10 -15.31 -23.30 -2.48
CA ASP A 10 -13.94 -22.77 -2.64
C ASP A 10 -13.99 -21.60 -3.64
N ASP A 11 -14.89 -20.63 -3.38
CA ASP A 11 -14.88 -19.32 -4.03
C ASP A 11 -13.90 -18.43 -3.28
N GLN A 12 -12.62 -18.82 -3.27
CA GLN A 12 -11.54 -17.87 -3.00
C GLN A 12 -11.48 -16.93 -4.20
N HIS A 13 -12.32 -15.89 -4.20
CA HIS A 13 -12.15 -14.76 -5.10
C HIS A 13 -10.69 -14.30 -4.94
N GLU A 14 -9.90 -14.47 -6.00
CA GLU A 14 -8.55 -13.94 -5.99
C GLU A 14 -8.66 -12.44 -5.75
N ASP A 15 -7.87 -11.90 -4.81
CA ASP A 15 -7.78 -10.46 -4.61
C ASP A 15 -7.23 -9.85 -5.90
N ILE A 16 -8.12 -9.34 -6.75
CA ILE A 16 -7.77 -8.64 -7.98
C ILE A 16 -7.54 -7.19 -7.59
N GLU A 17 -6.30 -6.73 -7.75
CA GLU A 17 -5.98 -5.31 -7.69
C GLU A 17 -6.63 -4.62 -8.90
N VAL A 18 -7.65 -3.79 -8.63
CA VAL A 18 -8.37 -3.05 -9.66
C VAL A 18 -8.29 -1.56 -9.34
N GLY A 19 -7.77 -0.79 -10.30
CA GLY A 19 -7.83 0.68 -10.32
C GLY A 19 -9.27 1.18 -10.46
N SER A 20 -10.07 1.01 -9.41
CA SER A 20 -11.45 1.52 -9.35
C SER A 20 -11.46 3.05 -9.25
N LEU A 21 -12.60 3.69 -9.55
CA LEU A 21 -12.70 5.16 -9.56
C LEU A 21 -12.19 5.78 -8.25
N ASN A 22 -12.67 5.28 -7.11
CA ASN A 22 -12.31 5.82 -5.80
C ASN A 22 -10.82 5.60 -5.48
N HIS A 23 -10.33 4.39 -5.77
CA HIS A 23 -8.92 4.03 -5.65
C HIS A 23 -8.03 4.99 -6.45
N SER A 24 -8.36 5.19 -7.73
CA SER A 24 -7.54 6.01 -8.65
C SER A 24 -7.52 7.50 -8.28
N ILE A 25 -8.65 8.05 -7.83
CA ILE A 25 -8.73 9.44 -7.36
C ILE A 25 -7.84 9.62 -6.13
N VAL A 26 -8.01 8.77 -5.12
CA VAL A 26 -7.23 8.83 -3.87
C VAL A 26 -5.74 8.61 -4.12
N GLN A 27 -5.37 7.66 -4.97
CA GLN A 27 -3.98 7.41 -5.37
C GLN A 27 -3.35 8.68 -5.97
N THR A 28 -4.08 9.33 -6.88
CA THR A 28 -3.64 10.55 -7.54
C THR A 28 -3.48 11.71 -6.55
N GLN A 29 -4.42 11.86 -5.62
CA GLN A 29 -4.39 12.92 -4.62
C GLN A 29 -3.24 12.76 -3.64
N ILE A 30 -3.05 11.56 -3.08
CA ILE A 30 -1.93 11.25 -2.19
C ILE A 30 -0.61 11.48 -2.92
N ALA A 31 -0.44 10.94 -4.13
CA ALA A 31 0.77 11.14 -4.92
C ALA A 31 1.03 12.63 -5.20
N GLY A 32 0.00 13.40 -5.55
CA GLY A 32 0.10 14.84 -5.78
C GLY A 32 0.47 15.63 -4.53
N LEU A 33 -0.12 15.30 -3.38
CA LEU A 33 0.21 15.92 -2.09
C LEU A 33 1.65 15.63 -1.69
N LEU A 34 2.09 14.38 -1.81
CA LEU A 34 3.46 13.96 -1.50
C LEU A 34 4.49 14.56 -2.46
N LEU A 35 4.12 14.80 -3.72
CA LEU A 35 5.02 15.40 -4.71
C LEU A 35 5.37 16.86 -4.39
N ASN A 36 4.54 17.54 -3.58
CA ASN A 36 4.81 18.92 -3.12
C ASN A 36 5.84 18.97 -1.98
N ASP A 37 6.25 17.83 -1.43
CA ASP A 37 7.34 17.75 -0.46
C ASP A 37 8.67 17.44 -1.17
N ASP A 38 9.56 18.44 -1.24
CA ASP A 38 10.86 18.35 -1.92
C ASP A 38 11.81 17.29 -1.31
N ARG A 39 11.51 16.74 -0.13
CA ARG A 39 12.27 15.64 0.48
C ARG A 39 12.03 14.32 -0.26
N PHE A 40 10.89 14.18 -0.94
CA PHE A 40 10.41 12.90 -1.43
C PHE A 40 10.25 12.80 -2.95
N LYS A 41 10.13 11.56 -3.41
CA LYS A 41 9.80 11.18 -4.78
C LYS A 41 8.74 10.09 -4.72
N PRO A 42 7.44 10.44 -4.74
CA PRO A 42 6.39 9.45 -4.89
C PRO A 42 6.44 8.85 -6.30
N ILE A 43 6.29 7.53 -6.39
CA ILE A 43 6.27 6.77 -7.63
C ILE A 43 5.12 5.78 -7.52
N VAL A 44 4.17 5.85 -8.45
CA VAL A 44 3.01 4.96 -8.49
C VAL A 44 3.32 3.67 -9.25
N GLU A 45 2.64 2.59 -8.91
CA GLU A 45 2.64 1.33 -9.68
C GLU A 45 4.04 0.72 -9.89
N LEU A 46 4.99 0.96 -8.98
CA LEU A 46 6.37 0.52 -9.13
C LEU A 46 6.56 -0.92 -8.62
N SER A 47 7.03 -1.79 -9.51
CA SER A 47 7.43 -3.15 -9.13
C SER A 47 8.70 -3.15 -8.28
N LEU A 48 8.63 -3.78 -7.10
CA LEU A 48 9.74 -4.00 -6.18
C LEU A 48 10.28 -5.42 -6.34
N ASP A 49 11.60 -5.58 -6.33
CA ASP A 49 12.25 -6.88 -6.33
C ASP A 49 12.32 -7.44 -4.91
N ALA A 50 11.43 -8.38 -4.60
CA ALA A 50 11.30 -9.00 -3.29
C ALA A 50 11.99 -10.38 -3.20
N SER A 51 12.77 -10.78 -4.23
CA SER A 51 13.44 -12.10 -4.30
C SER A 51 14.39 -12.42 -3.14
N GLN A 52 14.75 -11.42 -2.34
CA GLN A 52 15.61 -11.59 -1.17
C GLN A 52 14.88 -12.18 0.05
N LYS A 53 13.55 -12.30 0.00
CA LYS A 53 12.71 -12.85 1.07
C LYS A 53 11.77 -13.89 0.51
N ASP A 54 11.50 -14.93 1.30
CA ASP A 54 10.45 -15.89 0.98
C ASP A 54 9.10 -15.27 1.33
N LEU A 55 8.36 -14.81 0.33
CA LEU A 55 7.06 -14.17 0.52
C LEU A 55 5.97 -15.16 0.97
N SER A 56 6.16 -16.46 0.74
CA SER A 56 5.16 -17.47 1.10
C SER A 56 4.97 -17.59 2.62
N GLN A 57 5.97 -17.18 3.42
CA GLN A 57 5.86 -17.14 4.88
C GLN A 57 4.79 -16.15 5.37
N PHE A 58 4.42 -15.17 4.53
CA PHE A 58 3.37 -14.19 4.80
C PHE A 58 2.03 -14.58 4.14
N GLY A 59 1.92 -15.76 3.53
CA GLY A 59 0.73 -16.18 2.80
C GLY A 59 0.55 -15.52 1.43
N LEU A 60 1.56 -14.80 0.93
CA LEU A 60 1.50 -14.13 -0.36
C LEU A 60 1.77 -15.12 -1.51
N LYS A 61 0.91 -15.09 -2.54
CA LYS A 61 1.08 -15.89 -3.76
C LYS A 61 2.23 -15.39 -4.65
N ALA A 62 2.49 -14.08 -4.62
CA ALA A 62 3.59 -13.48 -5.36
C ALA A 62 4.93 -14.02 -4.82
N LYS A 63 5.82 -14.45 -5.72
CA LYS A 63 7.09 -15.07 -5.30
C LYS A 63 8.18 -14.04 -5.04
N ASP A 64 8.40 -13.16 -6.01
CA ASP A 64 9.59 -12.31 -6.07
C ASP A 64 9.28 -10.83 -6.34
N GLU A 65 8.00 -10.46 -6.34
CA GLU A 65 7.54 -9.12 -6.70
C GLU A 65 6.47 -8.63 -5.74
N LEU A 66 6.61 -7.39 -5.30
CA LEU A 66 5.56 -6.63 -4.64
C LEU A 66 5.37 -5.33 -5.39
N LYS A 67 4.14 -4.83 -5.41
CA LYS A 67 3.80 -3.62 -6.13
C LYS A 67 2.85 -2.77 -5.27
N PRO A 68 3.38 -1.87 -4.44
CA PRO A 68 2.55 -0.90 -3.74
C PRO A 68 1.89 0.07 -4.72
N ASP A 69 0.69 0.56 -4.39
CA ASP A 69 0.03 1.61 -5.17
C ASP A 69 0.90 2.86 -5.26
N ILE A 70 1.56 3.23 -4.14
CA ILE A 70 2.49 4.35 -4.09
C ILE A 70 3.73 3.95 -3.28
N CYS A 71 4.90 4.08 -3.91
CA CYS A 71 6.20 4.01 -3.27
C CYS A 71 6.72 5.43 -3.01
N VAL A 72 7.26 5.70 -1.83
CA VAL A 72 7.88 7.00 -1.51
C VAL A 72 9.37 6.81 -1.25
N TYR A 73 10.18 7.39 -2.13
CA TYR A 73 11.64 7.41 -2.04
C TYR A 73 12.17 8.78 -1.61
N PRO A 74 13.44 8.89 -1.18
CA PRO A 74 14.10 10.19 -1.11
C PRO A 74 14.17 10.84 -2.51
N ASN A 75 14.13 12.17 -2.58
CA ASN A 75 14.25 12.94 -3.84
C ASN A 75 15.65 12.81 -4.53
N THR A 76 16.56 12.04 -3.94
CA THR A 76 17.84 11.68 -4.55
C THR A 76 17.71 10.65 -5.67
N VAL A 77 16.60 9.88 -5.73
CA VAL A 77 16.35 8.94 -6.83
C VAL A 77 16.24 9.69 -8.15
N LYS A 78 17.08 9.31 -9.12
CA LYS A 78 17.17 9.93 -10.45
C LYS A 78 16.81 8.94 -11.54
N ARG A 79 16.29 9.48 -12.65
CA ARG A 79 16.07 8.77 -13.90
C ARG A 79 17.32 7.98 -14.32
N LYS A 80 17.11 6.75 -14.77
CA LYS A 80 18.15 5.91 -15.35
C LYS A 80 18.09 5.94 -16.88
N ARG A 81 19.21 5.68 -17.54
CA ARG A 81 19.29 5.63 -19.02
C ARG A 81 18.56 4.41 -19.57
N ARG A 82 18.75 3.25 -18.93
CA ARG A 82 17.97 2.04 -19.16
C ARG A 82 17.02 1.91 -17.98
N ASP A 83 15.78 1.57 -18.29
CA ASP A 83 14.77 1.47 -17.26
C ASP A 83 15.02 0.29 -16.32
N ILE A 84 14.45 0.36 -15.13
CA ILE A 84 14.52 -0.69 -14.12
C ILE A 84 13.15 -1.36 -14.08
N LEU A 85 13.11 -2.66 -14.42
CA LEU A 85 11.84 -3.41 -14.44
C LEU A 85 11.33 -3.73 -13.03
N ARG A 86 12.23 -4.01 -12.10
CA ARG A 86 11.95 -4.21 -10.67
C ARG A 86 13.00 -3.52 -9.85
N MET A 87 12.58 -2.66 -8.93
CA MET A 87 13.48 -1.87 -8.10
C MET A 87 13.92 -2.69 -6.89
N SER A 88 15.22 -2.97 -6.78
CA SER A 88 15.79 -3.72 -5.65
C SER A 88 16.10 -2.85 -4.43
N GLU A 89 16.19 -1.52 -4.60
CA GLU A 89 16.25 -0.58 -3.47
C GLU A 89 14.83 -0.34 -2.97
N MET A 90 14.53 -0.68 -1.71
CA MET A 90 13.17 -0.55 -1.16
C MET A 90 12.82 0.92 -0.87
N PRO A 91 11.53 1.30 -1.01
CA PRO A 91 11.09 2.64 -0.64
C PRO A 91 11.18 2.86 0.87
N LEU A 92 11.13 4.13 1.29
CA LEU A 92 11.02 4.45 2.70
C LEU A 92 9.61 4.20 3.22
N LEU A 93 8.60 4.44 2.38
CA LEU A 93 7.18 4.28 2.68
C LEU A 93 6.48 3.59 1.49
N ALA A 94 5.62 2.62 1.82
CA ALA A 94 4.69 1.98 0.88
C ALA A 94 3.24 2.32 1.27
N ILE A 95 2.40 2.65 0.30
CA ILE A 95 0.99 2.96 0.51
C ILE A 95 0.17 1.98 -0.31
N GLU A 96 -0.81 1.36 0.33
CA GLU A 96 -1.82 0.49 -0.26
C GLU A 96 -3.19 1.13 -0.06
N ILE A 97 -3.96 1.20 -1.12
CA ILE A 97 -5.30 1.75 -1.17
C ILE A 97 -6.23 0.59 -1.45
N ILE A 98 -7.13 0.28 -0.52
CA ILE A 98 -8.01 -0.86 -0.69
C ILE A 98 -8.93 -0.64 -1.89
N SER A 99 -8.93 -1.61 -2.80
CA SER A 99 -9.93 -1.70 -3.87
C SER A 99 -11.11 -2.60 -3.43
N PRO A 100 -12.30 -2.50 -4.05
CA PRO A 100 -13.49 -3.24 -3.61
C PRO A 100 -13.35 -4.77 -3.59
N SER A 101 -12.43 -5.33 -4.38
CA SER A 101 -12.19 -6.76 -4.51
C SER A 101 -11.03 -7.26 -3.64
N GLN A 102 -10.38 -6.40 -2.86
CA GLN A 102 -9.26 -6.76 -2.00
C GLN A 102 -9.69 -6.88 -0.54
N SER A 103 -9.20 -7.91 0.14
CA SER A 103 -9.30 -8.03 1.59
C SER A 103 -8.29 -7.14 2.33
N ILE A 104 -8.64 -6.71 3.55
CA ILE A 104 -7.68 -6.04 4.45
C ILE A 104 -6.54 -7.00 4.82
N ASP A 105 -6.87 -8.27 5.10
CA ASP A 105 -5.89 -9.27 5.53
C ASP A 105 -4.78 -9.49 4.48
N SER A 106 -5.09 -9.46 3.18
CA SER A 106 -4.04 -9.58 2.16
C SER A 106 -3.14 -8.36 2.05
N LEU A 107 -3.67 -7.15 2.31
CA LEU A 107 -2.87 -5.94 2.40
C LEU A 107 -1.98 -5.94 3.64
N LEU A 108 -2.48 -6.43 4.78
CA LEU A 108 -1.67 -6.60 5.99
C LEU A 108 -0.55 -7.64 5.79
N ALA A 109 -0.80 -8.73 5.06
CA ALA A 109 0.24 -9.67 4.66
C ALA A 109 1.33 -9.01 3.79
N LYS A 110 0.96 -8.08 2.90
CA LYS A 110 1.95 -7.26 2.17
C LYS A 110 2.75 -6.39 3.14
N PHE A 111 2.13 -5.81 4.17
CA PHE A 111 2.82 -4.97 5.15
C PHE A 111 3.87 -5.76 5.94
N ASP A 112 3.56 -6.99 6.35
CA ASP A 112 4.55 -7.86 7.00
C ASP A 112 5.78 -8.06 6.11
N ALA A 113 5.57 -8.32 4.81
CA ALA A 113 6.66 -8.42 3.84
C ALA A 113 7.42 -7.09 3.66
N TYR A 114 6.71 -5.96 3.62
CA TYR A 114 7.32 -4.63 3.50
C TYR A 114 8.24 -4.31 4.68
N PHE A 115 7.79 -4.55 5.91
CA PHE A 115 8.59 -4.33 7.10
C PHE A 115 9.80 -5.28 7.15
N GLU A 116 9.63 -6.55 6.76
CA GLU A 116 10.74 -7.51 6.66
C GLU A 116 11.78 -7.13 5.58
N LEU A 117 11.34 -6.42 4.53
CA LEU A 117 12.19 -5.83 3.49
C LEU A 117 12.80 -4.48 3.90
N GLY A 118 12.49 -3.96 5.09
CA GLY A 118 13.08 -2.75 5.66
C GLY A 118 12.38 -1.44 5.29
N ILE A 119 11.16 -1.49 4.74
CA ILE A 119 10.30 -0.31 4.55
C ILE A 119 9.92 0.22 5.95
N LYS A 120 9.97 1.54 6.13
CA LYS A 120 9.91 2.17 7.46
C LYS A 120 8.50 2.48 7.93
N SER A 121 7.59 2.76 7.00
CA SER A 121 6.17 2.98 7.29
C SER A 121 5.32 2.40 6.16
N CYS A 122 4.11 1.95 6.52
CA CYS A 122 3.10 1.51 5.57
C CYS A 122 1.79 2.25 5.84
N TRP A 123 1.09 2.69 4.79
CA TRP A 123 -0.23 3.30 4.93
C TRP A 123 -1.29 2.42 4.27
N LEU A 124 -2.34 2.09 5.03
CA LEU A 124 -3.56 1.47 4.50
C LEU A 124 -4.62 2.56 4.35
N VAL A 125 -5.05 2.80 3.12
CA VAL A 125 -6.06 3.82 2.81
C VAL A 125 -7.36 3.15 2.42
N MET A 126 -8.47 3.59 3.04
CA MET A 126 -9.80 3.02 2.85
C MET A 126 -10.77 4.07 2.31
N PRO A 127 -10.86 4.24 0.97
CA PRO A 127 -11.67 5.29 0.35
C PRO A 127 -13.17 5.20 0.61
N SER A 128 -13.71 4.02 0.95
CA SER A 128 -15.14 3.84 1.17
C SER A 128 -15.64 4.41 2.49
N VAL A 129 -14.73 4.68 3.43
CA VAL A 129 -15.01 5.14 4.79
C VAL A 129 -14.14 6.33 5.19
N ASP A 130 -13.38 6.90 4.25
CA ASP A 130 -12.49 8.05 4.44
C ASP A 130 -11.48 7.86 5.60
N ILE A 131 -10.89 6.67 5.69
CA ILE A 131 -9.92 6.30 6.74
C ILE A 131 -8.52 6.14 6.14
N VAL A 132 -7.51 6.58 6.90
CA VAL A 132 -6.10 6.22 6.69
C VAL A 132 -5.53 5.62 7.97
N ASP A 133 -5.02 4.39 7.89
CA ASP A 133 -4.23 3.78 8.95
C ASP A 133 -2.75 3.86 8.60
N ILE A 134 -1.95 4.44 9.50
CA ILE A 134 -0.50 4.58 9.34
C ILE A 134 0.21 3.62 10.30
N TYR A 135 0.94 2.67 9.72
CA TYR A 135 1.71 1.66 10.42
C TYR A 135 3.18 2.09 10.52
N SER A 136 3.71 2.07 11.74
CA SER A 136 5.14 2.24 12.00
C SER A 136 5.87 0.90 12.18
N GLN A 137 5.11 -0.14 12.52
CA GLN A 137 5.49 -1.54 12.69
C GLN A 137 4.24 -2.40 12.42
N PRO A 138 4.36 -3.72 12.14
CA PRO A 138 3.22 -4.58 11.83
C PRO A 138 2.05 -4.50 12.83
N ASP A 139 2.36 -4.41 14.13
CA ASP A 139 1.39 -4.42 15.22
C ASP A 139 1.10 -3.01 15.79
N ARG A 140 1.65 -1.96 15.18
CA ARG A 140 1.52 -0.58 15.67
C ARG A 140 1.10 0.39 14.57
N HIS A 141 -0.17 0.74 14.61
CA HIS A 141 -0.77 1.76 13.74
C HIS A 141 -1.47 2.88 14.50
N LYS A 142 -1.74 3.95 13.77
CA LYS A 142 -2.64 5.03 14.17
C LYS A 142 -3.63 5.29 13.04
N THR A 143 -4.91 5.34 13.40
CA THR A 143 -6.02 5.64 12.49
C THR A 143 -6.29 7.13 12.45
N PHE A 144 -6.61 7.63 11.27
CA PHE A 144 -7.10 8.98 11.03
C PHE A 144 -8.37 8.93 10.19
N ASP A 145 -9.30 9.84 10.49
CA ASP A 145 -10.58 9.96 9.78
C ASP A 145 -10.93 11.44 9.52
N MET A 146 -12.10 11.70 8.92
CA MET A 146 -12.54 13.04 8.55
C MET A 146 -12.78 14.01 9.72
N ASN A 147 -12.74 13.54 10.97
CA ASN A 147 -12.74 14.40 12.16
C ASN A 147 -11.35 14.97 12.48
N ASP A 148 -10.29 14.39 11.91
CA ASP A 148 -8.93 14.93 11.99
C ASP A 148 -8.72 16.06 10.97
N THR A 149 -7.75 16.93 11.24
CA THR A 149 -7.35 17.99 10.30
C THR A 149 -6.26 17.54 9.33
N GLU A 150 -5.43 16.60 9.76
CA GLU A 150 -4.31 16.07 9.00
C GLU A 150 -4.02 14.64 9.44
N ILE A 151 -3.54 13.82 8.50
CA ILE A 151 -2.86 12.57 8.82
C ILE A 151 -1.41 12.88 9.17
N ILE A 152 -0.84 12.13 10.11
CA ILE A 152 0.54 12.35 10.57
C ILE A 152 1.28 11.01 10.59
N ASP A 153 2.28 10.88 9.72
CA ASP A 153 3.28 9.83 9.79
C ASP A 153 4.50 10.35 10.55
N GLU A 154 4.64 9.92 11.81
CA GLU A 154 5.74 10.35 12.68
C GLU A 154 7.10 9.77 12.27
N VAL A 155 7.12 8.62 11.58
CA VAL A 155 8.36 7.97 11.14
C VAL A 155 8.97 8.73 9.97
N MET A 156 8.09 9.17 9.06
CA MET A 156 8.47 9.88 7.85
C MET A 156 8.43 11.40 7.99
N ASP A 157 7.89 11.92 9.11
CA ASP A 157 7.60 13.35 9.33
C ASP A 157 6.74 13.92 8.18
N ILE A 158 5.73 13.17 7.76
CA ILE A 158 4.77 13.56 6.73
C ILE A 158 3.47 14.00 7.40
N ARG A 159 2.94 15.13 6.94
CA ARG A 159 1.64 15.68 7.37
C ARG A 159 0.84 16.07 6.15
N LEU A 160 -0.32 15.43 5.95
CA LEU A 160 -1.20 15.73 4.81
C LEU A 160 -2.61 16.08 5.30
N PRO A 161 -3.26 17.12 4.76
CA PRO A 161 -4.65 17.44 5.10
C PRO A 161 -5.58 16.33 4.59
N ILE A 162 -6.25 15.62 5.52
CA ILE A 162 -7.06 14.45 5.17
C ILE A 162 -8.22 14.80 4.23
N GLN A 163 -8.76 16.00 4.34
CA GLN A 163 -9.82 16.49 3.46
C GLN A 163 -9.40 16.57 1.99
N LYS A 164 -8.10 16.73 1.70
CA LYS A 164 -7.60 16.72 0.31
C LYS A 164 -7.31 15.32 -0.22
N ILE A 165 -7.20 14.33 0.67
CA ILE A 165 -7.04 12.92 0.30
C ILE A 165 -8.36 12.35 -0.19
N PHE A 166 -9.48 12.83 0.35
CA PHE A 166 -10.84 12.37 0.03
C PHE A 166 -11.69 13.47 -0.62
N GLU A 167 -11.07 14.36 -1.42
CA GLU A 167 -11.78 15.41 -2.16
C GLU A 167 -12.31 14.85 -3.49
N TRP A 168 -13.61 14.55 -3.58
CA TRP A 168 -14.22 13.91 -4.76
C TRP A 168 -14.65 14.88 -5.85
#